data_AF-A0A7S0GK60-F1
#
_entry.id   AF-A0A7S0GK60-F1
#
_cell.length_a   1.000
_cell.length_b   1.000
_cell.length_c   1.000
_cell.angle_alpha   90.00
_cell.angle_beta   90.00
_cell.angle_gamma   90.00
#
_symmetry.space_group_name_H-M   'P 1'
#
loop_
_entity.id
_entity.type
_entity.pdbx_description
1 polymer ?
#
loop_
_entity_poly.entity_id
_entity_poly.type
_entity_poly.pdbx_seq_one_letter_code
_entity_poly.pdbx_strand_id
1 'polypeptide(L)'
;MDETRADYRTSHAEEPSTEDGNVDFISWGPASIQVALARKSPFVESSHKVTRFMLANHTILHELFSRLLGQYDQLRKRNAFLDNYRKEPMFLKNLDGFDDAREVVQDLVNEYRACERLDYASFGMGKDATNGTGDEDGKELRMGGIGCR
;
A
#
# COMPACT_ATOMS: atom_id res chain seq x y z
N MET A 1 15.53 8.04 33.22
CA MET A 1 14.92 7.45 32.02
C MET A 1 14.93 8.56 30.99
N ASP A 2 15.97 8.63 30.17
CA ASP A 2 16.12 9.67 29.16
C ASP A 2 15.42 9.20 27.89
N GLU A 3 14.34 9.89 27.54
CA GLU A 3 13.47 9.62 26.42
C GLU A 3 14.30 9.85 25.14
N THR A 4 14.59 8.78 24.40
CA THR A 4 15.30 8.86 23.12
C THR A 4 14.33 9.41 22.08
N ARG A 5 13.99 10.69 22.21
CA ARG A 5 13.18 11.44 21.25
C ARG A 5 13.98 11.48 19.95
N ALA A 6 13.51 10.74 18.95
CA ALA A 6 13.99 10.90 17.59
C ALA A 6 13.70 12.35 17.19
N ASP A 7 14.74 13.15 16.95
CA ASP A 7 14.58 14.49 16.40
C ASP A 7 14.10 14.34 14.95
N TYR A 8 12.78 14.34 14.78
CA TYR A 8 12.11 14.54 13.50
C TYR A 8 12.32 15.99 13.06
N ARG A 9 13.54 16.31 12.64
CA ARG A 9 13.76 17.49 11.83
C ARG A 9 13.35 17.09 10.42
N THR A 10 12.14 17.45 10.01
CA THR A 10 11.76 17.43 8.60
C THR A 10 12.66 18.42 7.89
N SER A 11 13.84 17.99 7.47
CA SER A 11 14.56 18.67 6.42
C SER A 11 13.65 18.56 5.21
N HIS A 12 13.09 19.69 4.75
CA HIS A 12 12.68 19.80 3.36
C HIS A 12 13.93 19.56 2.55
N ALA A 13 14.15 18.31 2.14
CA ALA A 13 15.12 18.01 1.12
C ALA A 13 14.57 18.70 -0.14
N GLU A 14 15.29 19.70 -0.62
CA GLU A 14 15.12 20.16 -2.00
C GLU A 14 15.14 18.94 -2.90
N GLU A 15 14.25 18.90 -3.89
CA GLU A 15 14.11 17.75 -4.79
C GLU A 15 15.50 17.37 -5.30
N PRO A 16 15.95 16.11 -5.13
CA PRO A 16 17.27 15.72 -5.59
C PRO A 16 17.33 15.94 -7.09
N SER A 17 18.11 16.93 -7.53
CA SER A 17 18.48 17.11 -8.92
C SER A 17 19.05 15.78 -9.38
N THR A 18 18.35 15.13 -10.32
CA THR A 18 18.69 13.80 -10.85
C THR A 18 19.95 13.91 -11.70
N GLU A 19 21.08 14.22 -11.07
CA GLU A 19 22.33 14.43 -11.80
C GLU A 19 23.14 13.14 -11.88
N ASP A 20 22.87 12.12 -11.05
CA ASP A 20 23.45 10.78 -11.21
C ASP A 20 22.58 9.69 -10.55
N GLY A 21 21.87 8.87 -11.35
CA GLY A 21 21.44 7.52 -10.93
C GLY A 21 19.95 7.26 -10.65
N ASN A 22 19.17 7.13 -11.73
CA ASN A 22 17.99 6.26 -11.94
C ASN A 22 17.21 5.71 -10.72
N VAL A 23 16.42 6.56 -10.07
CA VAL A 23 15.30 6.13 -9.21
C VAL A 23 14.03 6.80 -9.71
N ASP A 24 13.08 5.99 -10.18
CA ASP A 24 11.82 6.47 -10.72
C ASP A 24 10.84 6.76 -9.58
N PHE A 25 10.42 8.02 -9.49
CA PHE A 25 9.37 8.46 -8.57
C PHE A 25 8.01 8.52 -9.27
N ILE A 26 6.95 8.65 -8.47
CA ILE A 26 5.59 8.90 -8.98
C ILE A 26 5.57 10.17 -9.83
N SER A 27 4.78 10.14 -10.89
CA SER A 27 4.76 11.20 -11.91
C SER A 27 3.67 12.25 -11.70
N TRP A 28 2.73 12.00 -10.79
CA TRP A 28 1.58 12.87 -10.49
C TRP A 28 1.77 13.76 -9.25
N GLY A 29 2.91 13.69 -8.57
CA GLY A 29 3.21 14.48 -7.39
C GLY A 29 4.71 14.60 -7.11
N PRO A 30 5.13 15.56 -6.27
CA PRO A 30 6.54 15.75 -5.93
C PRO A 30 7.09 14.57 -5.13
N ALA A 31 8.38 14.29 -5.28
CA ALA A 31 9.05 13.19 -4.59
C ALA A 31 9.16 13.46 -3.08
N SER A 32 8.66 12.55 -2.24
CA SER A 32 8.74 12.68 -0.78
C SER A 32 9.87 11.84 -0.19
N ILE A 33 10.94 12.50 0.26
CA ILE A 33 12.06 11.83 0.95
C ILE A 33 12.19 12.42 2.35
N GLN A 34 12.10 11.56 3.36
CA GLN A 34 12.24 11.95 4.76
C GLN A 34 13.46 11.27 5.37
N VAL A 35 14.28 12.04 6.08
CA VAL A 35 15.49 11.54 6.75
C VAL A 35 15.37 11.83 8.24
N ALA A 36 15.43 10.78 9.05
CA ALA A 36 15.49 10.88 10.50
C ALA A 36 16.84 10.37 10.99
N LEU A 37 17.57 11.21 11.75
CA LEU A 37 18.83 10.82 12.36
C LEU A 37 18.58 10.33 13.79
N ALA A 38 18.83 9.05 14.03
CA ALA A 38 18.75 8.45 15.35
C ALA A 38 20.15 8.24 15.94
N ARG A 39 20.30 8.53 17.23
CA ARG A 39 21.49 8.13 17.99
C ARG A 39 21.46 6.62 18.19
N LYS A 40 22.61 5.98 18.02
CA LYS A 40 22.76 4.55 18.30
C LYS A 40 22.50 4.28 19.79
N SER A 41 21.86 3.15 20.10
CA SER A 41 21.65 2.70 21.48
C SER A 41 22.99 2.54 22.23
N PRO A 42 23.11 3.10 23.45
CA PRO A 42 24.32 2.99 24.26
C PRO A 42 24.49 1.61 24.92
N PHE A 43 23.44 0.78 24.93
CA PHE A 43 23.46 -0.54 25.59
C PHE A 43 23.83 -1.70 24.66
N VAL A 44 24.03 -1.41 23.37
CA VAL A 44 24.37 -2.41 22.36
C VAL A 44 25.72 -2.07 21.76
N GLU A 45 26.72 -2.90 22.02
CA GLU A 45 27.98 -2.84 21.31
C GLU A 45 27.72 -3.14 19.82
N SER A 46 28.14 -2.25 18.93
CA SER A 46 28.08 -2.48 17.49
C SER A 46 29.47 -2.27 16.93
N SER A 47 29.88 -3.16 16.04
CA SER A 47 31.17 -3.08 15.35
C SER A 47 31.21 -1.87 14.38
N HIS A 48 30.06 -1.51 13.80
CA HIS A 48 29.97 -0.41 12.82
C HIS A 48 29.60 0.91 13.48
N LYS A 49 30.25 2.00 13.01
CA LYS A 49 30.05 3.37 13.48
C LYS A 49 28.73 4.00 12.98
N VAL A 50 28.24 3.56 11.82
CA VAL A 50 27.03 4.11 11.18
C VAL A 50 26.20 2.96 10.64
N THR A 51 24.90 2.99 10.91
CA THR A 51 23.89 2.12 10.30
C THR A 51 22.89 2.97 9.53
N ARG A 52 22.41 2.46 8.40
CA ARG A 52 21.38 3.10 7.58
C ARG A 52 20.26 2.10 7.34
N PHE A 53 19.03 2.57 7.44
CA PHE A 53 17.82 1.80 7.15
C PHE A 53 16.90 2.66 6.29
N MET A 54 16.32 2.08 5.25
CA MET A 54 15.40 2.75 4.33
C MET A 54 14.04 2.09 4.45
N LEU A 55 13.04 2.91 4.79
CA LEU A 55 11.64 2.53 4.64
C LEU A 55 11.14 3.15 3.34
N ALA A 56 10.74 2.31 2.38
CA ALA A 56 10.32 2.74 1.06
C ALA A 56 8.94 2.18 0.73
N ASN A 57 8.03 3.08 0.34
CA ASN A 57 6.76 2.70 -0.27
C ASN A 57 7.01 2.62 -1.79
N HIS A 58 6.97 1.40 -2.34
CA HIS A 58 7.27 1.17 -3.75
C HIS A 58 6.13 0.37 -4.40
N THR A 59 5.66 0.80 -5.58
CA THR A 59 4.49 0.24 -6.25
C THR A 59 4.68 -1.22 -6.68
N ILE A 60 5.92 -1.71 -6.82
CA ILE A 60 6.26 -3.11 -7.14
C ILE A 60 5.57 -4.16 -6.26
N LEU A 61 5.08 -3.76 -5.08
CA LEU A 61 4.31 -4.63 -4.19
C LEU A 61 3.12 -5.32 -4.92
N HIS A 62 2.56 -4.68 -5.94
CA HIS A 62 1.50 -5.26 -6.76
C HIS A 62 1.92 -6.55 -7.49
N GLU A 63 3.19 -6.69 -7.86
CA GLU A 63 3.73 -7.89 -8.51
C GLU A 63 3.75 -9.08 -7.53
N LEU A 64 4.14 -8.83 -6.28
CA LEU A 64 4.09 -9.82 -5.21
C LEU A 64 2.66 -10.29 -4.97
N PHE A 65 1.72 -9.35 -4.81
CA PHE A 65 0.31 -9.70 -4.60
C PHE A 65 -0.30 -10.44 -5.81
N SER A 66 0.07 -10.07 -7.04
CA SER A 66 -0.36 -10.80 -8.24
C SER A 66 0.10 -12.27 -8.22
N ARG A 67 1.34 -12.52 -7.78
CA ARG A 67 1.87 -13.89 -7.63
C ARG A 67 1.15 -14.67 -6.52
N LEU A 68 0.89 -14.03 -5.38
CA LEU A 68 0.17 -14.62 -4.26
C LEU A 68 -1.27 -14.97 -4.64
N LEU A 69 -1.97 -14.10 -5.37
CA LEU A 69 -3.29 -14.39 -5.94
C LEU A 69 -3.23 -15.61 -6.87
N GLY A 70 -2.25 -15.68 -7.77
CA GLY A 70 -2.06 -16.84 -8.64
C GLY A 70 -1.87 -18.16 -7.87
N GLN A 71 -1.13 -18.14 -6.76
CA GLN A 71 -0.96 -19.30 -5.88
C GLN A 71 -2.25 -19.65 -5.14
N TYR A 72 -2.95 -18.64 -4.61
CA TYR A 72 -4.24 -18.79 -3.94
C TYR A 72 -5.28 -19.44 -4.88
N ASP A 73 -5.36 -19.00 -6.13
CA ASP A 73 -6.28 -19.53 -7.14
C ASP A 73 -6.10 -21.01 -7.40
N GLN A 74 -4.84 -21.46 -7.45
CA GLN A 74 -4.53 -22.86 -7.68
C GLN A 74 -5.01 -23.74 -6.53
N LEU A 75 -4.90 -23.25 -5.28
CA LEU A 75 -5.40 -23.93 -4.10
C LEU A 75 -6.93 -23.90 -4.03
N ARG A 76 -7.54 -22.73 -4.31
CA ARG A 76 -8.99 -22.52 -4.30
C ARG A 76 -9.70 -23.38 -5.34
N LYS A 77 -9.15 -23.49 -6.56
CA LYS A 77 -9.68 -24.36 -7.63
C LYS A 77 -9.72 -25.84 -7.25
N ARG A 78 -8.76 -26.30 -6.43
CA ARG A 78 -8.70 -27.68 -5.93
C ARG A 78 -9.46 -27.86 -4.61
N ASN A 79 -10.03 -26.79 -4.06
CA ASN A 79 -10.62 -26.75 -2.72
C ASN A 79 -9.70 -27.35 -1.64
N ALA A 80 -8.38 -27.19 -1.81
CA ALA A 80 -7.39 -27.78 -0.91
C ALA A 80 -7.32 -27.01 0.41
N PHE A 81 -7.13 -27.73 1.52
CA PHE A 81 -6.95 -27.17 2.87
C PHE A 81 -8.14 -26.36 3.44
N LEU A 82 -9.33 -26.49 2.86
CA LEU A 82 -10.54 -25.78 3.32
C LEU A 82 -11.26 -26.46 4.49
N ASP A 83 -10.98 -27.74 4.76
CA ASP A 83 -11.69 -28.54 5.77
C ASP A 83 -11.48 -28.04 7.20
N ASN A 84 -10.35 -27.40 7.47
CA ASN A 84 -10.10 -26.78 8.79
C ASN A 84 -10.88 -25.48 8.95
N TYR A 85 -11.02 -24.70 7.88
CA TYR A 85 -11.76 -23.43 7.91
C TYR A 85 -13.26 -23.65 8.04
N ARG A 86 -13.83 -24.69 7.41
CA ARG A 86 -15.26 -25.04 7.51
C ARG A 86 -15.72 -25.37 8.94
N LYS A 87 -14.80 -25.70 9.86
CA LYS A 87 -15.11 -25.99 11.26
C LYS A 87 -15.34 -24.71 12.06
N GLU A 88 -14.81 -23.58 11.60
CA GLU A 88 -14.92 -22.30 12.29
C GLU A 88 -16.30 -21.66 12.07
N PRO A 89 -16.87 -21.00 13.09
CA PRO A 89 -18.24 -20.48 13.02
C PRO A 89 -18.45 -19.44 11.93
N MET A 90 -17.39 -18.74 11.53
CA MET A 90 -17.38 -17.73 10.46
C MET A 90 -17.58 -18.35 9.06
N PHE A 91 -17.23 -19.62 8.86
CA PHE A 91 -17.25 -20.30 7.56
C PHE A 91 -18.17 -21.54 7.52
N LEU A 92 -19.04 -21.71 8.52
CA LEU A 92 -19.98 -22.82 8.63
C LEU A 92 -21.03 -22.81 7.51
N LYS A 93 -21.49 -21.61 7.11
CA LYS A 93 -22.61 -21.44 6.17
C LYS A 93 -22.14 -21.25 4.73
N ASN A 94 -21.07 -20.48 4.54
CA ASN A 94 -20.53 -20.13 3.23
C ASN A 94 -19.03 -19.81 3.33
N LEU A 95 -18.35 -19.87 2.18
CA LEU A 95 -16.92 -19.54 2.04
C LEU A 95 -16.73 -18.19 1.33
N ASP A 96 -17.78 -17.38 1.27
CA ASP A 96 -17.84 -16.15 0.47
C ASP A 96 -16.82 -15.12 0.96
N GLY A 97 -16.53 -15.09 2.27
CA GLY A 97 -15.50 -14.20 2.83
C GLY A 97 -14.09 -14.41 2.25
N PHE A 98 -13.80 -15.59 1.67
CA PHE A 98 -12.56 -15.80 0.94
C PHE A 98 -12.59 -15.17 -0.46
N ASP A 99 -13.75 -15.17 -1.11
CA ASP A 99 -13.93 -14.60 -2.44
C ASP A 99 -13.96 -13.06 -2.35
N ASP A 100 -14.60 -12.50 -1.31
CA ASP A 100 -14.55 -11.07 -0.98
C ASP A 100 -13.11 -10.59 -0.70
N ALA A 101 -12.36 -11.33 0.13
CA ALA A 101 -10.97 -10.99 0.45
C ALA A 101 -10.07 -11.01 -0.80
N ARG A 102 -10.33 -11.96 -1.70
CA ARG A 102 -9.62 -12.06 -2.98
C ARG A 102 -9.93 -10.87 -3.89
N GLU A 103 -11.17 -10.41 -3.95
CA GLU A 103 -11.57 -9.21 -4.70
C GLU A 103 -10.85 -7.96 -4.18
N VAL A 104 -10.82 -7.75 -2.87
CA VAL A 104 -10.14 -6.60 -2.25
C VAL A 104 -8.64 -6.57 -2.60
N VAL A 105 -7.96 -7.71 -2.55
CA VAL A 105 -6.53 -7.79 -2.92
C VAL A 105 -6.35 -7.57 -4.43
N GLN A 106 -7.29 -8.01 -5.26
CA GLN A 106 -7.26 -7.75 -6.70
C GLN A 106 -7.43 -6.26 -7.01
N ASP A 107 -8.30 -5.56 -6.29
CA ASP A 107 -8.47 -4.11 -6.39
C ASP A 107 -7.22 -3.36 -5.94
N LEU A 108 -6.59 -3.80 -4.86
CA LEU A 108 -5.31 -3.25 -4.40
C LEU A 108 -4.22 -3.35 -5.47
N VAL A 109 -4.11 -4.49 -6.15
CA VAL A 109 -3.18 -4.67 -7.27
C VAL A 109 -3.49 -3.70 -8.42
N ASN A 110 -4.76 -3.52 -8.73
CA ASN A 110 -5.20 -2.62 -9.80
C ASN A 110 -4.89 -1.15 -9.46
N GLU A 111 -5.08 -0.77 -8.20
CA GLU A 111 -4.77 0.57 -7.70
C GLU A 111 -3.26 0.86 -7.76
N TYR A 112 -2.41 -0.05 -7.28
CA TYR A 112 -0.96 0.14 -7.38
C TYR A 112 -0.46 0.24 -8.83
N ARG A 113 -1.07 -0.50 -9.78
CA ARG A 113 -0.76 -0.35 -11.21
C ARG A 113 -1.23 0.98 -11.78
N ALA A 114 -2.31 1.55 -11.24
CA ALA A 114 -2.77 2.86 -11.65
C ALA A 114 -1.88 3.97 -11.10
N CYS A 115 -1.29 3.81 -9.90
CA CYS A 115 -0.34 4.75 -9.31
C CYS A 115 0.91 5.01 -10.16
N GLU A 116 1.28 4.08 -11.03
CA GLU A 116 2.41 4.21 -11.96
C GLU A 116 2.06 5.09 -13.18
N ARG A 117 0.77 5.40 -13.40
CA ARG A 117 0.30 6.21 -14.51
C ARG A 117 0.17 7.68 -14.09
N LEU A 118 0.43 8.57 -15.05
CA LEU A 118 0.21 10.02 -14.89
C LEU A 118 -1.24 10.37 -14.54
N ASP A 119 -2.19 9.59 -15.07
CA ASP A 119 -3.62 9.83 -14.91
C ASP A 119 -4.18 9.35 -13.55
N TYR A 120 -3.32 8.92 -12.61
CA TYR A 120 -3.77 8.45 -11.29
C TYR A 120 -4.61 9.49 -10.55
N ALA A 121 -4.30 10.79 -10.70
CA ALA A 121 -5.10 11.87 -10.09
C ALA A 121 -6.58 11.84 -10.49
N SER A 122 -6.91 11.27 -11.66
CA SER A 122 -8.27 11.11 -12.18
C SER A 122 -8.86 9.70 -11.97
N PHE A 123 -8.05 8.74 -11.53
CA PHE A 123 -8.38 7.31 -11.45
C PHE A 123 -9.55 7.01 -10.49
N GLY A 124 -9.83 7.90 -9.53
CA GLY A 124 -10.98 7.82 -8.62
C GLY A 124 -12.23 8.59 -9.05
N MET A 125 -12.16 9.47 -10.05
CA MET A 125 -13.29 10.34 -10.44
C MET A 125 -14.30 9.65 -11.37
N GLY A 126 -13.95 8.52 -11.98
CA GLY A 126 -14.75 7.86 -13.02
C GLY A 126 -15.69 6.75 -12.55
N LYS A 127 -15.58 6.26 -11.31
CA LYS A 127 -16.39 5.11 -10.85
C LYS A 127 -17.84 5.47 -10.47
N ASP A 128 -18.16 6.75 -10.30
CA ASP A 128 -19.50 7.23 -9.91
C ASP A 128 -20.33 7.79 -11.08
N ALA A 129 -19.79 7.86 -12.30
CA ALA A 129 -20.42 8.61 -13.40
C ALA A 129 -21.34 7.78 -14.33
N THR A 130 -21.36 6.44 -14.25
CA THR A 130 -22.07 5.60 -15.23
C THR A 130 -23.23 4.78 -14.68
N ASN A 131 -23.83 5.13 -13.54
CA ASN A 131 -25.09 4.52 -13.11
C ASN A 131 -26.01 5.51 -12.36
N GLY A 132 -27.13 5.89 -13.00
CA GLY A 132 -28.33 6.38 -12.31
C GLY A 132 -28.49 7.90 -12.13
N THR A 133 -29.37 8.47 -12.95
CA THR A 133 -30.33 9.56 -12.67
C THR A 133 -30.33 10.22 -11.28
N GLY A 134 -30.11 11.54 -11.28
CA GLY A 134 -30.74 12.60 -10.48
C GLY A 134 -31.02 12.36 -9.00
N ASP A 135 -30.22 13.00 -8.14
CA ASP A 135 -30.72 13.85 -7.04
C ASP A 135 -29.57 14.74 -6.53
N GLU A 136 -29.87 16.04 -6.35
CA GLU A 136 -28.97 17.06 -5.85
C GLU A 136 -28.96 17.02 -4.31
N ASP A 137 -27.89 16.52 -3.70
CA ASP A 137 -27.55 16.83 -2.31
C ASP A 137 -26.04 16.64 -2.09
N GLY A 138 -25.46 17.57 -1.31
CA GLY A 138 -24.02 17.85 -1.22
C GLY A 138 -23.11 16.63 -1.10
N LYS A 139 -22.38 16.33 -2.18
CA LYS A 139 -21.34 15.31 -2.19
C LYS A 139 -20.07 15.84 -1.53
N GLU A 140 -19.90 15.46 -0.27
CA GLU A 140 -18.61 15.31 0.38
C GLU A 140 -17.66 14.59 -0.59
N LEU A 141 -16.50 15.19 -0.88
CA LEU A 141 -15.43 14.62 -1.69
C LEU A 141 -14.90 13.35 -1.03
N ARG A 142 -15.60 12.23 -1.22
CA ARG A 142 -15.07 10.89 -0.96
C ARG A 142 -14.08 10.59 -2.06
N MET A 143 -12.81 10.87 -1.79
CA MET A 143 -11.69 10.37 -2.59
C MET A 143 -11.80 8.84 -2.65
N GLY A 144 -12.28 8.31 -3.78
CA GLY A 144 -12.57 6.90 -4.02
C GLY A 144 -11.34 5.98 -4.17
N GLY A 145 -10.26 6.27 -3.44
CA GLY A 145 -9.24 5.27 -3.15
C GLY A 145 -9.72 4.35 -2.04
N ILE A 146 -9.10 3.19 -1.88
CA ILE A 146 -9.31 2.34 -0.69
C ILE A 146 -8.71 3.10 0.49
N GLY A 147 -9.47 4.07 1.01
CA GLY A 147 -9.08 4.91 2.12
C GLY A 147 -8.95 4.03 3.36
N CYS A 148 -7.70 3.84 3.78
CA CYS A 148 -7.36 3.54 5.16
C CYS A 148 -8.26 4.40 6.08
N ARG A 149 -9.08 3.72 6.89
CA ARG A 149 -9.76 4.36 8.03
C ARG A 149 -8.77 4.58 9.17
#